data_AF-A0A1C6BM87-F1
#
_entry.id   AF-A0A1C6BM87-F1
#
_cell.length_a   1.000
_cell.length_b   1.000
_cell.length_c   1.000
_cell.angle_alpha   90.00
_cell.angle_beta   90.00
_cell.angle_gamma   90.00
#
_symmetry.space_group_name_H-M   'P 1'
#
loop_
_entity.id
_entity.type
_entity.pdbx_description
1 polymer ?
#
loop_
_entity_poly.entity_id
_entity_poly.type
_entity_poly.pdbx_seq_one_letter_code
_entity_poly.pdbx_strand_id
1 'polypeptide(L)' 'MNNKKTSSKISKIASQVLIDKNSSKIQKSLAASALSQSNTHKQTSKNMEKTASNVLKSNKYNENTKSLAASILSQSEK' A
#
# COMPACT_ATOMS: atom_id res chain seq x y z
N MET A 1 22.81 3.54 4.02
CA MET A 1 21.39 3.60 4.47
C MET A 1 20.53 2.88 3.47
N ASN A 2 19.84 1.81 3.88
CA ASN A 2 18.82 1.18 3.05
C ASN A 2 17.61 2.11 2.98
N ASN A 3 17.59 2.99 1.97
CA ASN A 3 16.46 3.84 1.63
C ASN A 3 15.32 3.02 1.00
N LYS A 4 14.89 1.93 1.64
CA LYS A 4 13.61 1.25 1.31
C LYS A 4 12.44 2.11 1.81
N LYS A 5 12.46 3.41 1.53
CA LYS A 5 11.26 4.24 1.58
C LYS A 5 10.38 3.77 0.43
N THR A 6 9.09 3.65 0.69
CA THR A 6 8.05 3.63 -0.36
C THR A 6 8.49 4.61 -1.45
N SER A 7 8.79 4.12 -2.65
CA SER A 7 9.40 4.96 -3.68
C SER A 7 8.52 6.18 -3.91
N SER A 8 9.10 7.34 -4.26
CA SER A 8 8.34 8.58 -4.49
C SER A 8 7.12 8.37 -5.40
N LYS A 9 7.23 7.41 -6.33
CA LYS A 9 6.15 6.90 -7.18
C LYS A 9 5.01 6.25 -6.40
N ILE A 10 5.29 5.33 -5.47
CA ILE A 10 4.26 4.65 -4.67
C ILE A 10 3.59 5.63 -3.70
N SER A 11 4.34 6.56 -3.09
CA SER A 11 3.71 7.62 -2.27
C SER A 11 2.79 8.49 -3.11
N LYS A 12 3.19 8.88 -4.33
CA LYS A 12 2.34 9.65 -5.25
C LYS A 12 1.06 8.90 -5.62
N ILE A 13 1.18 7.60 -5.95
CA ILE A 13 0.03 6.74 -6.25
C ILE A 13 -0.89 6.63 -5.03
N ALA A 14 -0.34 6.44 -3.83
CA ALA A 14 -1.11 6.37 -2.60
C ALA A 14 -1.89 7.66 -2.34
N SER A 15 -1.24 8.82 -2.47
CA SER A 15 -1.89 10.12 -2.34
C SER A 15 -3.01 10.30 -3.36
N GLN A 16 -2.80 9.91 -4.62
CA GLN A 16 -3.85 9.94 -5.66
C GLN A 16 -5.06 9.07 -5.30
N VAL A 17 -4.82 7.85 -4.81
CA VAL A 17 -5.89 6.93 -4.38
C VAL A 17 -6.67 7.48 -3.18
N LEU A 18 -6.01 8.19 -2.26
CA LEU A 18 -6.68 8.80 -1.09
C LEU A 18 -7.63 9.93 -1.48
N ILE A 19 -7.18 10.80 -2.40
CA ILE A 19 -7.97 11.96 -2.85
C ILE A 19 -9.02 11.60 -3.90
N ASP A 20 -8.87 10.47 -4.58
CA ASP A 20 -9.83 10.00 -5.57
C ASP A 20 -11.16 9.59 -4.91
N LYS A 21 -12.25 10.16 -5.41
CA LYS A 21 -13.62 9.90 -4.93
C LYS A 21 -14.15 8.54 -5.38
N ASN A 22 -13.64 8.00 -6.48
CA ASN A 22 -14.03 6.71 -7.04
C ASN A 22 -13.25 5.53 -6.40
N SER A 23 -12.18 5.84 -5.66
CA SER A 23 -11.39 4.82 -4.98
C SER A 23 -12.17 4.16 -3.85
N SER A 24 -12.16 2.83 -3.84
CA SER A 24 -12.83 2.03 -2.82
C SER A 24 -12.21 2.21 -1.43
N LYS A 25 -12.98 1.88 -0.38
CA LYS A 25 -12.48 1.88 1.01
C LYS A 25 -11.19 1.07 1.15
N ILE A 26 -11.11 -0.11 0.50
CA ILE A 26 -9.92 -0.97 0.53
C ILE A 26 -8.70 -0.27 -0.10
N GLN A 27 -8.88 0.35 -1.27
CA GLN A 27 -7.80 1.09 -1.92
C GLN A 27 -7.28 2.24 -1.06
N LYS A 28 -8.18 3.00 -0.43
CA LYS A 28 -7.81 4.08 0.49
C LYS A 28 -7.09 3.56 1.73
N SER A 29 -7.56 2.46 2.31
CA SER A 29 -6.89 1.82 3.45
C SER A 29 -5.48 1.32 3.11
N LEU A 30 -5.30 0.71 1.93
CA LEU A 30 -3.97 0.29 1.45
C LEU A 30 -3.07 1.51 1.22
N ALA A 31 -3.56 2.53 0.53
CA ALA A 31 -2.80 3.76 0.29
C ALA A 31 -2.37 4.46 1.58
N ALA A 32 -3.27 4.60 2.56
CA ALA A 32 -2.97 5.15 3.87
C ALA A 32 -1.92 4.30 4.63
N SER A 33 -2.01 2.98 4.52
CA SER A 33 -1.07 2.06 5.16
C SER A 33 0.32 2.15 4.53
N ALA A 34 0.40 2.17 3.20
CA ALA A 34 1.66 2.32 2.45
C ALA A 34 2.36 3.66 2.75
N LEU A 35 1.59 4.75 2.91
CA LEU A 35 2.12 6.05 3.33
C LEU A 35 2.58 6.05 4.79
N SER A 36 1.81 5.43 5.68
CA SER A 36 2.16 5.35 7.09
C SER A 36 3.43 4.53 7.33
N GLN A 37 3.62 3.45 6.56
CA GLN A 37 4.85 2.64 6.58
C GLN A 37 6.03 3.35 5.95
N SER A 38 5.81 4.21 4.95
CA SER A 38 6.89 4.96 4.28
C SER A 38 7.73 5.83 5.22
N ASN A 39 7.12 6.26 6.33
CA ASN A 39 7.69 7.22 7.27
C ASN A 39 7.87 6.65 8.69
N THR A 40 7.56 5.37 8.93
CA THR A 40 7.62 4.81 10.29
C THR A 40 8.15 3.38 10.31
N HIS A 41 8.75 2.97 11.42
CA HIS A 41 9.06 1.56 11.72
C HIS A 41 7.82 0.78 12.20
N LYS A 42 6.60 1.28 11.94
CA LYS A 42 5.37 0.63 12.42
C LYS A 42 5.07 -0.59 11.56
N GLN A 43 4.94 -1.73 12.21
CA GLN A 43 4.57 -2.97 11.56
C GLN A 43 3.13 -2.89 11.05
N THR A 44 2.93 -3.31 9.79
CA THR A 44 1.60 -3.52 9.22
C THR A 44 0.85 -4.54 10.07
N SER A 45 -0.44 -4.29 10.32
CA SER A 45 -1.25 -5.31 10.99
C SER A 45 -1.41 -6.53 10.08
N LYS A 46 -1.42 -7.74 10.66
CA LYS A 46 -1.68 -9.00 9.93
C LYS A 46 -2.94 -8.94 9.05
N ASN A 47 -3.95 -8.17 9.49
CA ASN A 47 -5.17 -7.96 8.72
C ASN A 47 -4.93 -7.15 7.43
N MET A 48 -4.07 -6.14 7.49
CA MET A 48 -3.70 -5.32 6.32
C MET A 48 -2.77 -6.08 5.38
N GLU A 49 -1.86 -6.91 5.90
CA GLU A 49 -1.08 -7.86 5.07
C GLU A 49 -1.98 -8.85 4.32
N LYS A 50 -2.98 -9.42 5.01
CA LYS A 50 -3.95 -10.32 4.38
C LYS A 50 -4.75 -9.60 3.29
N THR A 51 -5.17 -8.36 3.55
CA THR A 51 -5.87 -7.52 2.58
C THR A 51 -4.99 -7.24 1.36
N ALA A 52 -3.74 -6.81 1.58
CA ALA A 52 -2.76 -6.57 0.51
C ALA A 52 -2.50 -7.84 -0.32
N SER A 53 -2.37 -8.99 0.33
CA SER A 53 -2.21 -10.28 -0.34
C SER A 53 -3.42 -10.64 -1.21
N ASN A 54 -4.63 -10.41 -0.71
CA ASN A 54 -5.85 -10.63 -1.48
C ASN A 54 -5.96 -9.68 -2.68
N VAL A 55 -5.53 -8.43 -2.52
CA VAL A 55 -5.50 -7.44 -3.59
C VAL A 55 -4.51 -7.85 -4.70
N LEU A 56 -3.33 -8.35 -4.35
CA LEU A 56 -2.37 -8.87 -5.33
C LEU A 56 -2.92 -10.06 -6.11
N LYS A 57 -3.64 -10.96 -5.45
CA LYS A 57 -4.24 -12.16 -6.06
C LYS A 57 -5.49 -11.85 -6.89
N SER A 58 -6.10 -10.68 -6.70
CA SER A 58 -7.34 -10.33 -7.38
C SER A 58 -7.08 -9.51 -8.64
N ASN A 59 -7.68 -9.99 -9.73
CA ASN A 59 -7.79 -9.34 -11.03
C ASN A 59 -8.75 -8.13 -11.05
N LYS A 60 -9.53 -7.91 -9.98
CA LYS A 60 -10.41 -6.73 -9.86
C LYS A 60 -9.63 -5.43 -9.66
N TYR A 61 -8.42 -5.51 -9.12
CA TYR A 61 -7.62 -4.33 -8.79
C TYR A 61 -6.65 -3.99 -9.92
N ASN A 62 -6.48 -2.69 -10.16
CA ASN A 62 -5.52 -2.18 -11.12
C ASN A 62 -4.06 -2.35 -10.62
N GLU A 63 -3.12 -2.23 -11.55
CA GLU A 63 -1.69 -2.39 -11.27
C GLU A 63 -1.16 -1.37 -10.23
N ASN A 64 -1.73 -0.17 -10.18
CA ASN A 64 -1.39 0.83 -9.15
C ASN A 64 -1.74 0.34 -7.74
N THR A 65 -2.93 -0.26 -7.56
CA THR A 65 -3.39 -0.79 -6.27
C THR A 65 -2.59 -2.04 -5.89
N LYS A 66 -2.28 -2.91 -6.86
CA LYS A 66 -1.39 -4.05 -6.64
C LYS A 66 0.02 -3.61 -6.24
N SER A 67 0.55 -2.56 -6.86
CA SER A 67 1.85 -1.99 -6.51
C SER A 67 1.87 -1.45 -5.07
N LEU A 68 0.79 -0.79 -4.62
CA LEU A 68 0.63 -0.38 -3.22
C LEU A 68 0.64 -1.58 -2.28
N ALA A 69 -0.13 -2.62 -2.59
CA ALA A 69 -0.19 -3.84 -1.80
C ALA A 69 1.17 -4.57 -1.74
N ALA A 70 1.89 -4.69 -2.85
CA ALA A 70 3.24 -5.24 -2.88
C ALA A 70 4.22 -4.43 -2.02
N SER A 71 4.13 -3.09 -2.07
CA SER A 71 4.96 -2.23 -1.24
C SER A 71 4.71 -2.44 0.25
N ILE A 72 3.45 -2.66 0.65
CA ILE A 72 3.08 -2.95 2.04
C ILE A 72 3.68 -4.29 2.47
N LEU A 73 3.48 -5.35 1.68
CA LEU A 73 4.02 -6.68 2.02
C LEU A 73 5.55 -6.67 2.12
N SER A 74 6.22 -6.01 1.18
CA SER A 74 7.68 -5.89 1.18
C SER A 74 8.22 -5.07 2.36
N GLN A 75 7.40 -4.23 2.99
CA GLN A 75 7.78 -3.42 4.15
C GLN A 75 7.34 -4.04 5.49
N SER A 76 6.46 -5.04 5.44
CA SER A 76 5.98 -5.74 6.64
C SER A 76 6.94 -6.85 7.08
N GLU A 77 7.76 -7.36 6.16
CA GLU A 77 8.83 -8.31 6.50
C GLU A 77 10.15 -7.58 6.84
N LYS A 78 10.35 -7.34 8.14
CA LYS A 78 11.67 -7.38 8.80
C LYS A 78 11.55 -7.40 10.31
#